data_AF-A0A958N996-F1
#
_entry.id   AF-A0A958N996-F1
#
_cell.length_a   1.000
_cell.length_b   1.000
_cell.length_c   1.000
_cell.angle_alpha   90.00
_cell.angle_beta   90.00
_cell.angle_gamma   90.00
#
_symmetry.space_group_name_H-M   'P 1'
#
loop_
_entity.id
_entity.type
_entity.pdbx_description
1 polymer ?
#
loop_
_entity_poly.entity_id
_entity_poly.type
_entity_poly.pdbx_seq_one_letter_code
_entity_poly.pdbx_strand_id
1 'polypeptide(L)'
;LTAILALVAKKYGEAEGDNIIIPGSTLRRYTIQVFQQPTFKMQKMMEVLSGMGIMKVEDIGEGKQKITIFKYEMLAAFVDYYTIWLFSPQEKRVEVKERDLPLFRALLRYGANVKESDKGIRRINLTQIQNESMKDLGYVVTVPEWDPLIERKLVGEKIQEKEGVYAEVDFKELSKITPYWEVIFTVEKIQGRN
;
A
#
# COMPACT_ATOMS: atom_id res chain seq x y z
N LEU A 1 -1.30 -5.13 -14.74
CA LEU A 1 -0.19 -4.26 -15.20
C LEU A 1 0.98 -4.27 -14.21
N THR A 2 0.73 -4.08 -12.91
CA THR A 2 1.76 -4.24 -11.85
C THR A 2 2.47 -5.60 -11.90
N ALA A 3 1.75 -6.69 -12.21
CA ALA A 3 2.36 -8.01 -12.44
C ALA A 3 3.38 -8.03 -13.59
N ILE A 4 3.13 -7.28 -14.68
CA ILE A 4 4.07 -7.17 -15.81
C ILE A 4 5.31 -6.40 -15.38
N LEU A 5 5.14 -5.29 -14.65
CA LEU A 5 6.24 -4.51 -14.07
C LEU A 5 7.11 -5.38 -13.15
N ALA A 6 6.49 -6.09 -12.20
CA ALA A 6 7.19 -6.96 -11.26
C ALA A 6 7.93 -8.11 -11.97
N LEU A 7 7.33 -8.71 -12.99
CA LEU A 7 7.96 -9.77 -13.80
C LEU A 7 9.16 -9.24 -14.58
N VAL A 8 9.01 -8.10 -15.27
CA VAL A 8 10.10 -7.50 -16.05
C VAL A 8 11.25 -7.08 -15.14
N ALA A 9 10.94 -6.48 -13.98
CA ALA A 9 11.93 -6.13 -12.97
C ALA A 9 12.67 -7.35 -12.43
N LYS A 10 11.95 -8.44 -12.13
CA LYS A 10 12.58 -9.67 -11.64
C LYS A 10 13.54 -10.31 -12.65
N LYS A 11 13.19 -10.28 -13.94
CA LYS A 11 13.88 -11.04 -14.98
C LYS A 11 14.96 -10.24 -15.72
N TYR A 12 14.75 -8.94 -15.88
CA TYR A 12 15.59 -8.06 -16.69
C TYR A 12 16.04 -6.82 -15.93
N GLY A 13 15.70 -6.72 -14.66
CA GLY A 13 16.11 -5.61 -13.82
C GLY A 13 17.57 -5.74 -13.42
N GLU A 14 18.27 -4.61 -13.42
CA GLU A 14 19.60 -4.47 -12.85
C GLU A 14 19.48 -3.84 -11.47
N ALA A 15 20.11 -4.44 -10.46
CA ALA A 15 20.14 -3.91 -9.11
C ALA A 15 21.09 -2.72 -9.04
N GLU A 16 20.61 -1.56 -8.56
CA GLU A 16 21.41 -0.37 -8.28
C GLU A 16 21.15 0.02 -6.81
N GLY A 17 21.95 -0.54 -5.90
CA GLY A 17 21.68 -0.48 -4.47
C GLY A 17 20.41 -1.26 -4.10
N ASP A 18 19.49 -0.60 -3.38
CA ASP A 18 18.18 -1.16 -3.02
C ASP A 18 17.13 -1.01 -4.15
N ASN A 19 17.51 -0.42 -5.28
CA ASN A 19 16.60 -0.13 -6.39
C ASN A 19 16.76 -1.15 -7.52
N ILE A 20 15.71 -1.31 -8.32
CA ILE A 20 15.75 -2.10 -9.55
C ILE A 20 15.52 -1.20 -10.75
N ILE A 21 16.43 -1.25 -11.72
CA ILE A 21 16.31 -0.50 -12.96
C ILE A 21 15.90 -1.43 -14.08
N ILE A 22 14.86 -1.03 -14.81
CA ILE A 22 14.40 -1.75 -15.99
C ILE A 22 14.54 -0.89 -17.25
N PRO A 23 15.03 -1.47 -18.37
CA PRO A 23 15.01 -0.78 -19.65
C PRO A 23 13.57 -0.57 -20.15
N GLY A 24 13.19 0.67 -20.48
CA GLY A 24 11.84 0.99 -20.94
C GLY A 24 11.41 0.23 -22.21
N SER A 25 12.36 -0.06 -23.11
CA SER A 25 12.11 -0.86 -24.32
C SER A 25 11.69 -2.30 -23.99
N THR A 26 12.30 -2.91 -22.97
CA THR A 26 11.95 -4.26 -22.51
C THR A 26 10.56 -4.29 -21.89
N LEU A 27 10.24 -3.32 -21.02
CA LEU A 27 8.90 -3.21 -20.45
C LEU A 27 7.83 -3.02 -21.54
N ARG A 28 8.09 -2.14 -22.51
CA ARG A 28 7.18 -1.91 -23.65
C ARG A 28 6.97 -3.18 -24.46
N ARG A 29 8.04 -3.92 -24.79
CA ARG A 29 7.98 -5.18 -25.52
C ARG A 29 7.10 -6.20 -24.79
N TYR A 30 7.31 -6.39 -23.49
CA TYR A 30 6.52 -7.30 -22.68
C TYR A 30 5.05 -6.87 -22.60
N THR A 31 4.79 -5.58 -22.41
CA THR A 31 3.44 -5.02 -22.35
C THR A 31 2.67 -5.31 -23.64
N ILE A 32 3.25 -5.01 -24.81
CA ILE A 32 2.55 -5.13 -26.10
C ILE A 32 2.60 -6.56 -26.64
N GLN A 33 3.81 -7.11 -26.84
CA GLN A 33 3.97 -8.34 -27.64
C GLN A 33 3.66 -9.60 -26.84
N VAL A 34 3.98 -9.60 -25.53
CA VAL A 34 3.79 -10.79 -24.68
C VAL A 34 2.40 -10.78 -24.05
N PHE A 35 2.01 -9.68 -23.40
CA PHE A 35 0.76 -9.60 -22.65
C PHE A 35 -0.40 -8.90 -23.40
N GLN A 36 -0.15 -8.42 -24.62
CA GLN A 36 -1.17 -7.82 -25.49
C GLN A 36 -1.94 -6.69 -24.80
N GLN A 37 -1.26 -5.89 -23.96
CA GLN A 37 -1.83 -4.77 -23.24
C GLN A 37 -1.53 -3.44 -23.96
N PRO A 38 -2.48 -2.48 -23.95
CA PRO A 38 -2.23 -1.14 -24.48
C PRO A 38 -1.15 -0.40 -23.71
N THR A 39 -0.21 0.24 -24.43
CA THR A 39 0.90 1.00 -23.82
C THR A 39 0.43 2.16 -22.96
N PHE A 40 -0.63 2.86 -23.37
CA PHE A 40 -1.15 4.00 -22.62
C PHE A 40 -1.62 3.59 -21.22
N LYS A 41 -2.17 2.36 -21.05
CA LYS A 41 -2.56 1.85 -19.73
C LYS A 41 -1.33 1.60 -18.86
N MET A 42 -0.25 1.07 -19.43
CA MET A 42 1.01 0.89 -18.70
C MET A 42 1.64 2.23 -18.32
N GLN A 43 1.65 3.21 -19.22
CA GLN A 43 2.13 4.57 -18.92
C GLN A 43 1.34 5.20 -17.78
N LYS A 44 0.00 5.19 -17.86
CA LYS A 44 -0.87 5.68 -16.78
C LYS A 44 -0.58 4.98 -15.46
N MET A 45 -0.40 3.65 -15.47
CA MET A 45 0.00 2.91 -14.26
C MET A 45 1.36 3.35 -13.71
N MET A 46 2.37 3.55 -14.57
CA MET A 46 3.68 4.05 -14.14
C MET A 46 3.61 5.48 -13.58
N GLU A 47 2.76 6.34 -14.13
CA GLU A 47 2.50 7.69 -13.60
C GLU A 47 1.89 7.61 -12.19
N VAL A 48 0.88 6.75 -11.99
CA VAL A 48 0.29 6.52 -10.65
C VAL A 48 1.35 6.08 -9.65
N LEU A 49 2.11 5.04 -9.98
CA LEU A 49 3.15 4.50 -9.11
C LEU A 49 4.28 5.50 -8.86
N SER A 50 4.59 6.36 -9.83
CA SER A 50 5.57 7.44 -9.67
C SER A 50 5.05 8.52 -8.72
N GLY A 51 3.78 8.92 -8.84
CA GLY A 51 3.13 9.85 -7.91
C GLY A 51 3.07 9.33 -6.47
N MET A 52 3.07 8.01 -6.28
CA MET A 52 3.15 7.35 -4.98
C MET A 52 4.59 7.14 -4.45
N GLY A 53 5.61 7.55 -5.22
CA GLY A 53 7.02 7.35 -4.85
C GLY A 53 7.45 5.87 -4.82
N ILE A 54 6.77 5.00 -5.57
CA ILE A 54 7.11 3.58 -5.71
C ILE A 54 8.19 3.37 -6.78
N MET A 55 8.16 4.23 -7.80
CA MET A 55 9.09 4.19 -8.93
C MET A 55 9.34 5.60 -9.48
N LYS A 56 10.27 5.72 -10.42
CA LYS A 56 10.52 6.92 -11.22
C LYS A 56 10.73 6.50 -12.67
N VAL A 57 10.27 7.34 -13.59
CA VAL A 57 10.55 7.22 -15.01
C VAL A 57 11.34 8.45 -15.44
N GLU A 58 12.49 8.24 -16.07
CA GLU A 58 13.40 9.29 -16.55
C GLU A 58 13.58 9.15 -18.05
N ASP A 59 13.43 10.25 -18.78
CA ASP A 59 13.80 10.32 -20.20
C ASP A 59 15.32 10.51 -20.29
N ILE A 60 15.99 9.57 -20.96
CA ILE A 60 17.44 9.60 -21.15
C ILE A 60 17.82 10.01 -22.58
N GLY A 61 16.87 10.56 -23.34
CA GLY A 61 17.03 11.01 -24.71
C GLY A 61 16.66 9.96 -25.75
N GLU A 62 16.49 10.39 -27.01
CA GLU A 62 16.18 9.53 -28.16
C GLU A 62 14.92 8.66 -27.99
N GLY A 63 13.97 9.09 -27.14
CA GLY A 63 12.77 8.33 -26.81
C GLY A 63 13.02 7.09 -25.93
N LYS A 64 14.19 7.00 -25.30
CA LYS A 64 14.54 5.95 -24.33
C LYS A 64 14.17 6.40 -22.93
N GLN A 65 13.66 5.46 -22.14
CA GLN A 65 13.29 5.70 -20.75
C GLN A 65 14.09 4.78 -19.83
N LYS A 66 14.69 5.36 -18.78
CA LYS A 66 15.19 4.64 -17.61
C LYS A 66 14.06 4.58 -16.58
N ILE A 67 13.74 3.38 -16.12
CA ILE A 67 12.68 3.17 -15.14
C ILE A 67 13.33 2.60 -13.88
N THR A 68 13.19 3.29 -12.76
CA THR A 68 13.79 2.91 -11.48
C THR A 68 12.67 2.58 -10.49
N ILE A 69 12.68 1.38 -9.93
CA ILE A 69 11.70 0.92 -8.94
C ILE A 69 12.37 0.95 -7.56
N PHE A 70 11.86 1.81 -6.66
CA PHE A 70 12.39 1.99 -5.31
C PHE A 70 11.81 0.99 -4.31
N LYS A 71 10.58 0.49 -4.57
CA LYS A 71 9.84 -0.39 -3.66
C LYS A 71 9.46 -1.70 -4.35
N TYR A 72 10.45 -2.41 -4.89
CA TYR A 72 10.23 -3.63 -5.67
C TYR A 72 9.53 -4.72 -4.85
N GLU A 73 10.05 -5.04 -3.66
CA GLU A 73 9.50 -6.10 -2.80
C GLU A 73 8.03 -5.86 -2.46
N MET A 74 7.67 -4.60 -2.15
CA MET A 74 6.29 -4.20 -1.90
C MET A 74 5.42 -4.40 -3.16
N LEU A 75 5.91 -4.00 -4.35
CA LEU A 75 5.17 -4.16 -5.60
C LEU A 75 4.97 -5.63 -5.98
N ALA A 76 5.98 -6.47 -5.78
CA ALA A 76 5.90 -7.90 -6.04
C ALA A 76 4.90 -8.58 -5.10
N ALA A 77 5.01 -8.32 -3.79
CA ALA A 77 4.10 -8.86 -2.79
C ALA A 77 2.67 -8.34 -2.94
N PHE A 78 2.48 -7.11 -3.43
CA PHE A 78 1.18 -6.56 -3.80
C PHE A 78 0.49 -7.39 -4.88
N VAL A 79 1.22 -7.82 -5.92
CA VAL A 79 0.66 -8.61 -7.03
C VAL A 79 0.11 -9.93 -6.51
N ASP A 80 0.86 -10.61 -5.65
CA ASP A 80 0.45 -11.88 -5.06
C ASP A 80 -0.76 -11.67 -4.14
N TYR A 81 -0.68 -10.68 -3.24
CA TYR A 81 -1.78 -10.32 -2.33
C TYR A 81 -3.07 -10.01 -3.09
N TYR A 82 -3.01 -9.10 -4.07
CA TYR A 82 -4.19 -8.66 -4.80
C TYR A 82 -4.78 -9.79 -5.63
N THR A 83 -3.95 -10.66 -6.20
CA THR A 83 -4.40 -11.85 -6.91
C THR A 83 -5.16 -12.79 -5.97
N ILE A 84 -4.58 -13.13 -4.82
CA ILE A 84 -5.24 -13.98 -3.82
C ILE A 84 -6.55 -13.35 -3.35
N TRP A 85 -6.54 -12.05 -3.04
CA TRP A 85 -7.74 -11.32 -2.61
C TRP A 85 -8.83 -11.32 -3.69
N LEU A 86 -8.47 -11.05 -4.94
CA LEU A 86 -9.40 -10.98 -6.09
C LEU A 86 -10.09 -12.32 -6.38
N PHE A 87 -9.42 -13.44 -6.11
CA PHE A 87 -9.96 -14.78 -6.34
C PHE A 87 -10.47 -15.46 -5.06
N SER A 88 -10.32 -14.84 -3.89
CA SER A 88 -10.90 -15.35 -2.64
C SER A 88 -12.42 -15.22 -2.64
N PRO A 89 -13.17 -16.14 -1.98
CA PRO A 89 -14.60 -15.98 -1.73
C PRO A 89 -14.88 -14.68 -0.97
N GLN A 90 -16.01 -14.02 -1.25
CA GLN A 90 -16.34 -12.72 -0.65
C GLN A 90 -16.32 -12.75 0.90
N GLU A 91 -16.80 -13.84 1.49
CA GLU A 91 -16.80 -14.08 2.95
C GLU A 91 -15.39 -14.11 3.58
N LYS A 92 -14.36 -14.40 2.78
CA LYS A 92 -12.97 -14.46 3.22
C LYS A 92 -12.17 -13.21 2.85
N ARG A 93 -12.76 -12.27 2.11
CA ARG A 93 -12.07 -11.05 1.71
C ARG A 93 -12.03 -10.08 2.87
N VAL A 94 -10.84 -9.57 3.13
CA VAL A 94 -10.67 -8.37 3.94
C VAL A 94 -11.28 -7.20 3.18
N GLU A 95 -12.28 -6.55 3.78
CA GLU A 95 -12.96 -5.38 3.21
C GLU A 95 -12.42 -4.10 3.87
N VAL A 96 -11.43 -3.47 3.22
CA VAL A 96 -10.99 -2.14 3.59
C VAL A 96 -11.74 -1.14 2.74
N LYS A 97 -12.12 0.00 3.33
CA LYS A 97 -12.71 1.14 2.64
C LYS A 97 -11.68 2.26 2.58
N GLU A 98 -11.77 3.12 1.58
CA GLU A 98 -10.83 4.22 1.40
C GLU A 98 -10.75 5.13 2.64
N ARG A 99 -11.91 5.38 3.27
CA ARG A 99 -12.01 6.17 4.52
C ARG A 99 -11.25 5.56 5.71
N ASP A 100 -10.87 4.29 5.63
CA ASP A 100 -10.12 3.60 6.69
C ASP A 100 -8.61 3.86 6.56
N LEU A 101 -8.10 4.31 5.40
CA LEU A 101 -6.66 4.55 5.21
C LEU A 101 -6.05 5.58 6.18
N PRO A 102 -6.69 6.72 6.50
CA PRO A 102 -6.20 7.62 7.52
C PRO A 102 -6.04 6.94 8.89
N LEU A 103 -6.98 6.06 9.25
CA LEU A 103 -6.93 5.30 10.49
C LEU A 103 -5.75 4.31 10.49
N PHE A 104 -5.50 3.63 9.37
CA PHE A 104 -4.33 2.75 9.23
C PHE A 104 -3.02 3.53 9.37
N ARG A 105 -2.90 4.69 8.71
CA ARG A 105 -1.71 5.55 8.83
C ARG A 105 -1.51 6.03 10.26
N ALA A 106 -2.58 6.36 10.98
CA ALA A 106 -2.50 6.71 12.39
C ALA A 106 -1.99 5.52 13.23
N LEU A 107 -2.55 4.32 13.07
CA LEU A 107 -2.05 3.13 13.77
C LEU A 107 -0.58 2.85 13.45
N LEU A 108 -0.16 2.99 12.19
CA LEU A 108 1.22 2.79 11.79
C LEU A 108 2.15 3.84 12.40
N ARG A 109 1.74 5.12 12.46
CA ARG A 109 2.51 6.21 13.05
C ARG A 109 2.70 6.02 14.56
N TYR A 110 1.60 5.85 15.28
CA TYR A 110 1.62 5.78 16.75
C TYR A 110 2.07 4.41 17.25
N GLY A 111 1.76 3.34 16.51
CA GLY A 111 2.18 1.99 16.83
C GLY A 111 3.67 1.73 16.59
N ALA A 112 4.36 2.54 15.77
CA ALA A 112 5.78 2.32 15.44
C ALA A 112 6.69 2.26 16.69
N ASN A 113 6.38 3.06 17.72
CA ASN A 113 7.16 3.17 18.95
C ASN A 113 6.61 2.31 20.11
N VAL A 114 5.49 1.62 19.90
CA VAL A 114 4.88 0.76 20.91
C VAL A 114 5.58 -0.60 20.94
N LYS A 115 5.88 -1.10 22.14
CA LYS A 115 6.46 -2.44 22.30
C LYS A 115 5.49 -3.51 21.80
N GLU A 116 6.04 -4.44 21.04
CA GLU A 116 5.34 -5.60 20.52
C GLU A 116 5.21 -6.68 21.61
N SER A 117 4.05 -7.32 21.69
CA SER A 117 3.87 -8.54 22.48
C SER A 117 4.50 -9.74 21.78
N ASP A 118 4.63 -10.87 22.49
CA ASP A 118 5.18 -12.12 21.95
C ASP A 118 4.43 -12.66 20.73
N LYS A 119 3.22 -12.17 20.46
CA LYS A 119 2.36 -12.57 19.33
C LYS A 119 2.38 -11.60 18.15
N GLY A 120 3.25 -10.59 18.15
CA GLY A 120 3.27 -9.59 17.08
C GLY A 120 2.21 -8.49 17.22
N ILE A 121 1.45 -8.52 18.31
CA ILE A 121 0.36 -7.59 18.56
C ILE A 121 0.91 -6.37 19.31
N ARG A 122 0.55 -5.17 18.85
CA ARG A 122 0.84 -3.91 19.53
C ARG A 122 -0.43 -3.33 20.13
N ARG A 123 -0.31 -2.80 21.34
CA ARG A 123 -1.41 -2.18 22.07
C ARG A 123 -1.32 -0.66 21.98
N ILE A 124 -2.18 -0.06 21.18
CA ILE A 124 -2.09 1.35 20.79
C ILE A 124 -3.14 2.18 21.53
N ASN A 125 -2.74 3.32 22.10
CA ASN A 125 -3.63 4.24 22.81
C ASN A 125 -4.41 5.11 21.80
N LEU A 126 -5.70 4.84 21.62
CA LEU A 126 -6.58 5.58 20.71
C LEU A 126 -6.90 6.99 21.22
N THR A 127 -6.90 7.19 22.53
CA THR A 127 -7.07 8.52 23.14
C THR A 127 -5.87 9.42 22.84
N GLN A 128 -4.65 8.86 22.86
CA GLN A 128 -3.46 9.59 22.44
C GLN A 128 -3.58 10.02 20.97
N ILE A 129 -3.95 9.08 20.09
CA ILE A 129 -4.15 9.40 18.66
C ILE A 129 -5.15 10.54 18.52
N GLN A 130 -6.29 10.50 19.21
CA GLN A 130 -7.30 11.56 19.13
C GLN A 130 -6.76 12.94 19.53
N ASN A 131 -5.90 13.00 20.54
CA ASN A 131 -5.34 14.25 21.04
C ASN A 131 -4.23 14.81 20.13
N GLU A 132 -3.46 13.93 19.48
CA GLU A 132 -2.22 14.31 18.78
C GLU A 132 -2.34 14.24 17.24
N SER A 133 -3.37 13.57 16.68
CA SER A 133 -3.47 13.31 15.23
C SER A 133 -3.48 14.58 14.40
N MET A 134 -4.12 15.66 14.86
CA MET A 134 -4.16 16.93 14.12
C MET A 134 -2.75 17.52 13.99
N LYS A 135 -1.96 17.45 15.06
CA LYS A 135 -0.58 17.95 15.10
C LYS A 135 0.35 17.10 14.24
N ASP A 136 0.23 15.78 14.34
CA ASP A 136 1.20 14.84 13.77
C ASP A 136 0.87 14.37 12.36
N LEU A 137 -0.43 14.33 12.01
CA LEU A 137 -0.93 13.78 10.75
C LEU A 137 -1.68 14.82 9.90
N GLY A 138 -2.03 15.97 10.48
CA GLY A 138 -2.78 17.03 9.80
C GLY A 138 -4.29 16.78 9.68
N TYR A 139 -4.82 15.78 10.38
CA TYR A 139 -6.26 15.48 10.44
C TYR A 139 -6.66 14.94 11.81
N VAL A 140 -7.93 15.15 12.17
CA VAL A 140 -8.50 14.64 13.43
C VAL A 140 -8.94 13.20 13.25
N VAL A 141 -8.62 12.36 14.22
CA VAL A 141 -9.14 11.00 14.37
C VAL A 141 -9.82 10.92 15.73
N THR A 142 -10.95 10.24 15.83
CA THR A 142 -11.74 10.11 17.05
C THR A 142 -11.89 8.66 17.47
N VAL A 143 -12.14 8.42 18.76
CA VAL A 143 -12.32 7.05 19.27
C VAL A 143 -13.48 6.29 18.60
N PRO A 144 -14.63 6.90 18.25
CA PRO A 144 -15.70 6.19 17.55
C PRO A 144 -15.35 5.74 16.11
N GLU A 145 -14.42 6.41 15.43
CA GLU A 145 -14.06 6.06 14.04
C GLU A 145 -13.44 4.67 13.89
N TRP A 146 -12.98 4.07 14.99
CA TRP A 146 -12.41 2.72 15.01
C TRP A 146 -13.47 1.61 14.97
N ASP A 147 -14.74 1.89 15.31
CA ASP A 147 -15.79 0.86 15.45
C ASP A 147 -16.00 0.05 14.16
N PRO A 148 -16.09 0.66 12.95
CA PRO A 148 -16.21 -0.11 11.72
C PRO A 148 -15.00 -1.01 11.42
N LEU A 149 -13.81 -0.68 11.93
CA LEU A 149 -12.60 -1.49 11.73
C LEU A 149 -12.61 -2.69 12.69
N ILE A 150 -13.15 -2.51 13.89
CA ILE A 150 -13.33 -3.57 14.88
C ILE A 150 -14.38 -4.58 14.42
N GLU A 151 -15.52 -4.11 13.92
CA GLU A 151 -16.57 -4.97 13.34
C GLU A 151 -16.03 -5.86 12.21
N ARG A 152 -15.11 -5.33 11.41
CA ARG A 152 -14.43 -6.04 10.31
C ARG A 152 -13.17 -6.81 10.74
N LYS A 153 -12.87 -6.85 12.04
CA LYS A 153 -11.71 -7.56 12.64
C LYS A 153 -10.36 -7.09 12.11
N LEU A 154 -10.26 -5.83 11.70
CA LEU A 154 -9.02 -5.18 11.26
C LEU A 154 -8.25 -4.58 12.44
N VAL A 155 -8.97 -4.29 13.52
CA VAL A 155 -8.47 -3.76 14.79
C VAL A 155 -9.15 -4.55 15.91
N GLY A 156 -8.43 -4.84 16.99
CA GLY A 156 -8.98 -5.51 18.17
C GLY A 156 -9.95 -4.62 18.94
N GLU A 157 -10.71 -5.22 19.87
CA GLU A 157 -11.70 -4.47 20.65
C GLU A 157 -11.07 -3.35 21.49
N LYS A 158 -11.90 -2.35 21.81
CA LYS A 158 -11.54 -1.23 22.67
C LYS A 158 -11.42 -1.71 24.11
N ILE A 159 -10.26 -1.50 24.71
CA ILE A 159 -10.00 -1.79 26.12
C ILE A 159 -9.87 -0.46 26.85
N GLN A 160 -10.79 -0.20 27.78
CA GLN A 160 -10.74 1.01 28.59
C GLN A 160 -9.82 0.81 29.80
N GLU A 161 -8.85 1.71 29.95
CA GLU A 161 -7.92 1.75 31.09
C GLU A 161 -7.83 3.15 31.69
N LYS A 162 -7.06 3.30 32.77
CA LYS A 162 -6.90 4.57 33.50
C LYS A 162 -6.40 5.71 32.61
N GLU A 163 -5.55 5.40 31.63
CA GLU A 163 -4.89 6.38 30.77
C GLU A 163 -5.57 6.60 29.41
N GLY A 164 -6.73 5.96 29.18
CA GLY A 164 -7.50 6.12 27.94
C GLY A 164 -8.03 4.82 27.37
N VAL A 165 -8.40 4.88 26.10
CA VAL A 165 -8.92 3.74 25.34
C VAL A 165 -7.81 3.16 24.48
N TYR A 166 -7.60 1.85 24.56
CA TYR A 166 -6.59 1.13 23.81
C TYR A 166 -7.23 0.17 22.81
N ALA A 167 -6.51 -0.16 21.74
CA ALA A 167 -6.84 -1.30 20.88
C ALA A 167 -5.59 -2.10 20.55
N GLU A 168 -5.79 -3.40 20.34
CA GLU A 168 -4.76 -4.33 19.91
C GLU A 168 -4.75 -4.46 18.39
N VAL A 169 -3.55 -4.42 17.80
CA VAL A 169 -3.38 -4.47 16.34
C VAL A 169 -2.22 -5.38 15.98
N ASP A 170 -2.43 -6.27 15.00
CA ASP A 170 -1.33 -6.94 14.32
C ASP A 170 -0.60 -5.90 13.45
N PHE A 171 0.43 -5.28 14.04
CA PHE A 171 1.13 -4.18 13.42
C PHE A 171 1.88 -4.61 12.17
N LYS A 172 2.41 -5.85 12.18
CA LYS A 172 3.17 -6.39 11.06
C LYS A 172 2.27 -6.59 9.85
N GLU A 173 1.12 -7.24 10.02
CA GLU A 173 0.17 -7.42 8.93
C GLU A 173 -0.40 -6.08 8.46
N LEU A 174 -0.75 -5.17 9.38
CA LEU A 174 -1.25 -3.85 9.01
C LEU A 174 -0.22 -3.07 8.18
N SER A 175 1.06 -3.09 8.58
CA SER A 175 2.14 -2.39 7.85
C SER A 175 2.35 -2.95 6.45
N LYS A 176 2.12 -4.26 6.28
CA LYS A 176 2.24 -4.96 5.01
C LYS A 176 1.08 -4.63 4.08
N ILE A 177 -0.16 -4.67 4.57
CA ILE A 177 -1.35 -4.51 3.71
C ILE A 177 -1.69 -3.04 3.42
N THR A 178 -1.31 -2.10 4.29
CA THR A 178 -1.69 -0.69 4.10
C THR A 178 -1.21 -0.12 2.76
N PRO A 179 0.07 -0.29 2.35
CA PRO A 179 0.54 0.18 1.05
C PRO A 179 -0.23 -0.45 -0.14
N TYR A 180 -0.71 -1.70 0.01
CA TYR A 180 -1.47 -2.38 -1.04
C TYR A 180 -2.82 -1.70 -1.27
N TRP A 181 -3.52 -1.38 -0.18
CA TRP A 181 -4.79 -0.65 -0.25
C TRP A 181 -4.61 0.77 -0.76
N GLU A 182 -3.50 1.45 -0.41
CA GLU A 182 -3.17 2.74 -1.01
C GLU A 182 -3.02 2.65 -2.53
N VAL A 183 -2.38 1.59 -3.05
CA VAL A 183 -2.26 1.37 -4.50
C VAL A 183 -3.64 1.13 -5.12
N ILE A 184 -4.46 0.26 -4.52
CA ILE A 184 -5.81 -0.07 -5.01
C ILE A 184 -6.65 1.20 -5.14
N PHE A 185 -6.81 1.96 -4.05
CA PHE A 185 -7.67 3.14 -4.04
C PHE A 185 -7.14 4.28 -4.91
N THR A 186 -5.81 4.42 -5.02
CA THR A 186 -5.23 5.43 -5.92
C THR A 186 -5.54 5.09 -7.38
N VAL A 187 -5.44 3.81 -7.77
CA VAL A 187 -5.80 3.37 -9.12
C VAL A 187 -7.30 3.52 -9.38
N GLU A 188 -8.16 3.15 -8.43
CA GLU A 188 -9.62 3.26 -8.55
C GLU A 188 -10.08 4.71 -8.75
N LYS A 189 -9.54 5.66 -7.98
CA LYS A 189 -9.82 7.10 -8.17
C LYS A 189 -9.53 7.59 -9.58
N ILE A 190 -8.48 7.06 -10.17
CA ILE A 190 -8.01 7.48 -11.51
C ILE A 190 -8.84 6.81 -12.62
N GLN A 191 -9.51 5.69 -12.33
CA GLN A 191 -10.46 5.04 -13.22
C GLN A 191 -11.87 5.62 -13.11
N GLY A 192 -12.32 5.98 -11.90
CA GLY A 192 -13.64 6.59 -11.65
C GLY A 192 -13.73 8.09 -11.94
N ARG A 193 -12.63 8.74 -12.32
CA ARG A 193 -12.57 10.16 -12.77
C ARG A 193 -12.77 10.33 -14.28
N ASN A 194 -13.28 9.31 -14.97
CA ASN A 194 -13.65 9.36 -16.39
C ASN A 194 -15.17 9.40 -16.54
#